data_AF-A0A2U3CFQ8-F1
#
_entry.id   AF-A0A2U3CFQ8-F1
#
_cell.length_a   1.000
_cell.length_b   1.000
_cell.length_c   1.000
_cell.angle_alpha   90.00
_cell.angle_beta   90.00
_cell.angle_gamma   90.00
#
_symmetry.space_group_name_H-M   'P 1'
#
loop_
_entity.id
_entity.type
_entity.pdbx_description
1 polymer ?
#
loop_
_entity_poly.entity_id
_entity_poly.type
_entity_poly.pdbx_seq_one_letter_code
_entity_poly.pdbx_strand_id
1 'polypeptide(L)'
;MDSNDNPKISLQRKSFFTILAEYWQGYGLPGLSGYIDALLWLEQRDDWTQVTISKRLKELFGNESDYPTSIASVNRAIKLNVQYGTLIKRGTHKLGYFYHVADDASLLELMFQRFIDINVRMMDMLADLQSSEVENSDPELFTAVQIQNFGIQIYNESLEYGLQYLKDKIGSDSVEENNRS
;
A
#
# COMPACT_ATOMS: atom_id res chain seq x y z
N MET A 1 32.81 -4.03 30.66
CA MET A 1 33.21 -4.25 29.25
C MET A 1 31.92 -4.30 28.47
N ASP A 2 31.55 -3.17 27.87
CA ASP A 2 30.33 -3.03 27.09
C ASP A 2 30.49 -3.82 25.78
N SER A 3 29.80 -4.95 25.68
CA SER A 3 29.61 -5.65 24.41
C SER A 3 28.62 -4.83 23.57
N ASN A 4 29.14 -3.80 22.91
CA ASN A 4 28.40 -3.01 21.93
C ASN A 4 28.29 -3.76 20.58
N ASP A 5 27.99 -5.06 20.65
CA ASP A 5 27.62 -5.87 19.49
C ASP A 5 26.15 -5.61 19.21
N ASN A 6 25.86 -4.45 18.66
CA ASN A 6 24.63 -4.30 17.89
C ASN A 6 24.83 -5.17 16.64
N PRO A 7 24.15 -6.32 16.49
CA PRO A 7 24.44 -7.24 15.42
C PRO A 7 24.19 -6.53 14.10
N LYS A 8 25.28 -6.25 13.36
CA LYS A 8 25.20 -5.68 12.02
C LYS A 8 24.24 -6.53 11.20
N ILE A 9 23.21 -5.89 10.64
CA ILE A 9 22.27 -6.54 9.74
C ILE A 9 23.05 -7.29 8.63
N SER A 10 22.73 -8.57 8.44
CA SER A 10 23.35 -9.40 7.41
C SER A 10 23.14 -8.81 6.02
N LEU A 11 24.04 -9.11 5.08
CA LEU A 11 23.90 -8.67 3.68
C LEU A 11 22.56 -9.09 3.07
N GLN A 12 22.11 -10.33 3.32
CA GLN A 12 20.84 -10.85 2.79
C GLN A 12 19.64 -10.05 3.30
N ARG A 13 19.61 -9.74 4.61
CA ARG A 13 18.58 -8.85 5.16
C ARG A 13 18.65 -7.47 4.53
N LYS A 14 19.83 -6.85 4.39
CA LYS A 14 19.95 -5.56 3.68
C LYS A 14 19.38 -5.62 2.26
N SER A 15 19.68 -6.69 1.51
CA SER A 15 19.13 -6.90 0.17
C SER A 15 17.60 -7.00 0.18
N PHE A 16 17.00 -7.70 1.15
CA PHE A 16 15.54 -7.76 1.28
C PHE A 16 14.92 -6.37 1.49
N PHE A 17 15.52 -5.55 2.36
CA PHE A 17 15.11 -4.16 2.56
C PHE A 17 15.20 -3.35 1.26
N THR A 18 16.29 -3.47 0.50
CA THR A 18 16.46 -2.77 -0.78
C THR A 18 15.45 -3.23 -1.84
N ILE A 19 15.19 -4.53 -1.95
CA ILE A 19 14.22 -5.08 -2.90
C ILE A 19 12.82 -4.50 -2.63
N LEU A 20 12.36 -4.47 -1.38
CA LEU A 20 11.06 -3.88 -1.08
C LEU A 20 11.05 -2.35 -1.26
N ALA A 21 12.15 -1.65 -0.94
CA ALA A 21 12.25 -0.22 -1.21
C ALA A 21 12.10 0.08 -2.71
N GLU A 22 12.79 -0.67 -3.58
CA GLU A 22 12.71 -0.54 -5.05
C GLU A 22 11.32 -0.92 -5.57
N TYR A 23 10.74 -2.01 -5.05
CA TYR A 23 9.38 -2.44 -5.40
C TYR A 23 8.37 -1.31 -5.15
N TRP A 24 8.39 -0.72 -3.96
CA TRP A 24 7.46 0.37 -3.61
C TRP A 24 7.75 1.68 -4.34
N GLN A 25 9.01 1.96 -4.69
CA GLN A 25 9.36 3.07 -5.57
C GLN A 25 8.77 2.89 -6.98
N GLY A 26 8.68 1.65 -7.48
CA GLY A 26 7.98 1.34 -8.73
C GLY A 26 6.50 1.76 -8.73
N TYR A 27 5.85 1.75 -7.55
CA TYR A 27 4.48 2.25 -7.35
C TYR A 27 4.41 3.75 -7.01
N GLY A 28 5.53 4.47 -7.05
CA GLY A 28 5.60 5.91 -6.76
C GLY A 28 5.67 6.26 -5.27
N LEU A 29 5.88 5.28 -4.38
CA LEU A 29 6.09 5.54 -2.95
C LEU A 29 7.57 5.86 -2.65
N PRO A 30 7.87 6.63 -1.58
CA PRO A 30 9.26 6.80 -1.13
C PRO A 30 9.88 5.44 -0.76
N GLY A 31 11.17 5.21 -1.03
CA GLY A 31 11.85 3.95 -0.67
C GLY A 31 11.77 3.59 0.82
N LEU A 32 11.66 4.60 1.69
CA LEU A 32 11.42 4.40 3.13
C LEU A 32 10.13 3.62 3.43
N SER A 33 9.12 3.73 2.57
CA SER A 33 7.88 2.95 2.64
C SER A 33 8.17 1.45 2.60
N GLY A 34 9.04 1.02 1.69
CA GLY A 34 9.48 -0.36 1.57
C GLY A 34 10.45 -0.80 2.65
N TYR A 35 11.27 0.11 3.17
CA TYR A 35 12.07 -0.21 4.35
C TYR A 35 11.23 -0.46 5.61
N ILE A 36 10.16 0.31 5.81
CA ILE A 36 9.24 0.08 6.93
C ILE A 36 8.49 -1.24 6.72
N ASP A 37 8.00 -1.48 5.51
CA ASP A 37 7.33 -2.74 5.15
C ASP A 37 8.23 -3.95 5.40
N ALA A 38 9.47 -3.91 4.90
CA ALA A 38 10.48 -4.94 5.13
C ALA A 38 10.77 -5.19 6.62
N LEU A 39 10.86 -4.12 7.43
CA LEU A 39 11.08 -4.26 8.87
C LEU A 39 9.93 -5.02 9.53
N LEU A 40 8.70 -4.62 9.23
CA LEU A 40 7.51 -5.19 9.87
C LEU A 40 7.32 -6.66 9.43
N TRP A 41 7.60 -7.00 8.18
CA TRP A 41 7.63 -8.38 7.68
C TRP A 41 8.69 -9.26 8.33
N LEU A 42 9.91 -8.73 8.54
CA LEU A 42 11.03 -9.51 9.07
C LEU A 42 10.95 -9.77 10.57
N GLU A 43 10.36 -8.85 11.33
CA GLU A 43 10.35 -8.93 12.79
C GLU A 43 8.98 -9.33 13.36
N GLN A 44 7.89 -9.21 12.58
CA GLN A 44 6.54 -9.71 12.90
C GLN A 44 6.12 -9.47 14.36
N ARG A 45 6.19 -8.20 14.79
CA ARG A 45 5.79 -7.76 16.12
C ARG A 45 4.50 -6.97 16.07
N ASP A 46 3.77 -6.98 17.18
CA ASP A 46 2.48 -6.28 17.29
C ASP A 46 2.57 -4.89 17.95
N ASP A 47 3.74 -4.48 18.40
CA ASP A 47 3.96 -3.26 19.19
C ASP A 47 4.70 -2.15 18.40
N TRP A 48 4.65 -2.21 17.07
CA TRP A 48 5.30 -1.21 16.23
C TRP A 48 4.62 0.15 16.31
N THR A 49 5.32 1.12 16.86
CA THR A 49 4.96 2.54 16.86
C THR A 49 5.91 3.29 15.93
N GLN A 50 5.57 4.50 15.51
CA GLN A 50 6.48 5.34 14.71
C GLN A 50 7.85 5.56 15.39
N VAL A 51 7.89 5.56 16.74
CA VAL A 51 9.12 5.75 17.51
C VAL A 51 9.95 4.47 17.52
N THR A 52 9.31 3.31 17.74
CA THR A 52 10.03 2.02 17.76
C THR A 52 10.52 1.64 16.36
N ILE A 53 9.75 1.93 15.31
CA ILE A 53 10.17 1.78 13.91
C ILE A 53 11.40 2.65 13.61
N SER A 54 11.32 3.96 13.91
CA SER A 54 12.43 4.90 13.68
C SER A 54 13.71 4.49 14.41
N LYS A 55 13.57 4.10 15.69
CA LYS A 55 14.69 3.60 16.49
C LYS A 55 15.28 2.34 15.87
N ARG A 56 14.43 1.38 15.47
CA ARG A 56 14.90 0.10 14.94
C ARG A 56 15.59 0.24 13.60
N LEU A 57 15.06 1.05 12.68
CA LEU A 57 15.72 1.36 11.42
C LEU A 57 17.09 2.02 11.66
N LYS A 58 17.19 2.91 12.64
CA LYS A 58 18.47 3.52 13.05
C LYS A 58 19.45 2.51 13.66
N GLU A 59 18.98 1.51 14.39
CA GLU A 59 19.83 0.42 14.89
C GLU A 59 20.39 -0.44 13.75
N LEU A 60 19.57 -0.72 12.73
CA LEU A 60 19.93 -1.60 11.60
C LEU A 60 20.86 -0.91 10.59
N PHE A 61 20.62 0.37 10.28
CA PHE A 61 21.28 1.10 9.20
C PHE A 61 22.15 2.27 9.69
N GLY A 62 22.16 2.55 10.99
CA GLY A 62 22.90 3.67 11.55
C GLY A 62 22.31 5.04 11.18
N ASN A 63 23.18 6.05 11.10
CA ASN A 63 22.84 7.40 10.63
C ASN A 63 23.32 7.64 9.18
N GLU A 64 23.46 6.59 8.38
CA GLU A 64 23.85 6.71 6.98
C GLU A 64 22.83 7.60 6.23
N SER A 65 23.30 8.58 5.46
CA SER A 65 22.45 9.60 4.81
C SER A 65 21.38 9.01 3.91
N ASP A 66 21.66 7.83 3.36
CA ASP A 66 20.85 7.18 2.34
C ASP A 66 19.63 6.48 2.95
N TYR A 67 19.60 6.33 4.28
CA TYR A 67 18.52 5.68 5.02
C TYR A 67 17.83 6.71 5.93
N PRO A 68 16.71 7.31 5.51
CA PRO A 68 16.00 8.29 6.33
C PRO A 68 15.36 7.63 7.56
N THR A 69 16.06 7.67 8.69
CA THR A 69 15.62 7.04 9.95
C THR A 69 14.93 7.99 10.92
N SER A 70 14.78 9.28 10.57
CA SER A 70 14.15 10.27 11.46
C SER A 70 12.67 9.97 11.68
N ILE A 71 12.18 10.23 12.90
CA ILE A 71 10.76 10.03 13.26
C ILE A 71 9.83 10.78 12.28
N ALA A 72 10.21 11.98 11.85
CA ALA A 72 9.39 12.76 10.91
C ALA A 72 9.29 12.09 9.53
N SER A 73 10.40 11.58 8.98
CA SER A 73 10.39 10.86 7.71
C SER A 73 9.64 9.53 7.83
N VAL A 74 9.87 8.78 8.91
CA VAL A 74 9.14 7.54 9.20
C VAL A 74 7.64 7.79 9.31
N ASN A 75 7.21 8.83 10.03
CA ASN A 75 5.80 9.16 10.14
C ASN A 75 5.16 9.53 8.78
N ARG A 76 5.89 10.23 7.90
CA ARG A 76 5.40 10.51 6.54
C ARG A 76 5.23 9.22 5.73
N ALA A 77 6.20 8.32 5.76
CA ALA A 77 6.13 7.05 5.06
C ALA A 77 5.03 6.14 5.64
N ILE A 78 4.87 6.06 6.96
CA ILE A 78 3.77 5.32 7.61
C ILE A 78 2.41 5.84 7.14
N LYS A 79 2.23 7.17 7.08
CA LYS A 79 0.96 7.75 6.60
C LYS A 79 0.65 7.33 5.17
N LEU A 80 1.66 7.34 4.29
CA LEU A 80 1.50 6.87 2.92
C LEU A 80 1.19 5.37 2.89
N ASN A 81 1.94 4.55 3.61
CA ASN A 81 1.69 3.12 3.70
C ASN A 81 0.27 2.79 4.17
N VAL A 82 -0.23 3.48 5.20
CA VAL A 82 -1.61 3.32 5.67
C VAL A 82 -2.62 3.78 4.61
N GLN A 83 -2.34 4.89 3.92
CA GLN A 83 -3.21 5.39 2.85
C GLN A 83 -3.26 4.45 1.64
N TYR A 84 -2.15 3.79 1.33
CA TYR A 84 -2.02 2.83 0.23
C TYR A 84 -2.38 1.38 0.63
N GLY A 85 -2.74 1.15 1.89
CA GLY A 85 -3.15 -0.16 2.38
C GLY A 85 -2.05 -1.12 2.75
N THR A 86 -0.78 -0.73 2.62
CA THR A 86 0.35 -1.62 2.91
C THR A 86 0.55 -1.83 4.41
N LEU A 87 0.09 -0.87 5.23
CA LEU A 87 0.08 -1.00 6.68
C LEU A 87 -1.31 -0.79 7.27
N ILE A 88 -1.67 -1.63 8.24
CA ILE A 88 -2.87 -1.49 9.06
C ILE A 88 -2.50 -0.71 10.32
N LYS A 89 -3.28 0.35 10.58
CA LYS A 89 -3.16 1.17 11.79
C LYS A 89 -4.19 0.73 12.83
N ARG A 90 -3.73 0.36 14.03
CA ARG A 90 -4.57 0.00 15.20
C ARG A 90 -4.34 0.94 16.38
N GLY A 91 -5.28 0.96 17.31
CA GLY A 91 -5.20 1.76 18.54
C GLY A 91 -5.92 3.10 18.49
N THR A 92 -5.72 3.93 19.52
CA THR A 92 -6.39 5.23 19.68
C THR A 92 -5.40 6.30 20.13
N HIS A 93 -5.79 7.58 20.05
CA HIS A 93 -4.95 8.67 20.54
C HIS A 93 -4.55 8.51 22.02
N LYS A 94 -5.38 7.86 22.86
CA LYS A 94 -5.08 7.65 24.29
C LYS A 94 -4.07 6.52 24.54
N LEU A 95 -4.13 5.46 23.73
CA LEU A 95 -3.30 4.26 23.90
C LEU A 95 -2.06 4.25 23.01
N GLY A 96 -1.99 5.16 22.04
CA GLY A 96 -0.99 5.13 20.98
C GLY A 96 -1.49 4.37 19.75
N TYR A 97 -0.80 4.59 18.63
CA TYR A 97 -1.05 3.90 17.38
C TYR A 97 0.01 2.84 17.14
N PHE A 98 -0.46 1.67 16.71
CA PHE A 98 0.35 0.51 16.38
C PHE A 98 0.17 0.17 14.89
N TYR A 99 1.22 -0.32 14.25
CA TYR A 99 1.26 -0.55 12.81
C TYR A 99 1.66 -1.98 12.50
N HIS A 100 0.94 -2.64 11.60
CA HIS A 100 1.21 -4.01 11.15
C HIS A 100 1.17 -4.04 9.64
N VAL A 101 1.87 -5.00 9.02
CA VAL A 101 1.68 -5.23 7.59
C VAL A 101 0.25 -5.74 7.34
N ALA A 102 -0.41 -5.24 6.32
CA ALA A 102 -1.57 -5.93 5.77
C ALA A 102 -1.12 -7.25 5.14
N ASP A 103 -1.92 -8.31 5.24
CA ASP A 103 -1.64 -9.48 4.40
C ASP A 103 -1.76 -9.09 2.91
N ASP A 104 -0.96 -9.74 2.05
CA ASP A 104 -0.86 -9.39 0.63
C ASP A 104 -2.23 -9.43 -0.08
N ALA A 105 -3.12 -10.31 0.39
CA ALA A 105 -4.45 -10.48 -0.20
C ALA A 105 -5.37 -9.30 0.16
N SER A 106 -5.36 -8.86 1.42
CA SER A 106 -6.04 -7.66 1.93
C SER A 106 -5.50 -6.38 1.28
N LEU A 107 -4.19 -6.32 1.03
CA LEU A 107 -3.57 -5.21 0.31
C LEU A 107 -4.08 -5.15 -1.14
N LEU A 108 -4.06 -6.27 -1.87
CA LEU A 108 -4.56 -6.33 -3.25
C LEU A 108 -6.05 -6.00 -3.32
N GLU A 109 -6.85 -6.49 -2.36
CA GLU A 109 -8.26 -6.14 -2.24
C GLU A 109 -8.46 -4.62 -2.06
N LEU A 110 -7.73 -4.00 -1.13
CA LEU A 110 -7.83 -2.55 -0.92
C LEU A 110 -7.39 -1.77 -2.16
N MET A 111 -6.31 -2.20 -2.83
CA MET A 111 -5.83 -1.56 -4.05
C MET A 111 -6.87 -1.64 -5.15
N PHE A 112 -7.44 -2.82 -5.42
CA PHE A 112 -8.47 -2.99 -6.45
C PHE A 112 -9.71 -2.15 -6.14
N GLN A 113 -10.21 -2.20 -4.89
CA GLN A 113 -11.33 -1.37 -4.48
C GLN A 113 -11.04 0.11 -4.68
N ARG A 114 -9.83 0.57 -4.33
CA ARG A 114 -9.46 1.98 -4.48
C ARG A 114 -9.38 2.42 -5.94
N PHE A 115 -8.87 1.56 -6.82
CA PHE A 115 -8.85 1.84 -8.26
C PHE A 115 -10.27 1.92 -8.83
N ILE A 116 -11.15 1.00 -8.43
CA ILE A 116 -12.57 1.02 -8.80
C ILE A 116 -13.22 2.35 -8.36
N ASP A 117 -13.03 2.77 -7.11
CA ASP A 117 -13.60 4.02 -6.58
C ASP A 117 -13.13 5.26 -7.37
N ILE A 118 -11.84 5.31 -7.73
CA ILE A 118 -11.25 6.40 -8.51
C ILE A 118 -11.86 6.42 -9.93
N ASN A 119 -11.95 5.25 -10.55
CA ASN A 119 -12.50 5.09 -11.89
C ASN A 119 -13.98 5.46 -11.95
N VAL A 120 -14.79 5.05 -10.97
CA VAL A 120 -16.20 5.44 -10.84
C VAL A 120 -16.31 6.96 -10.75
N ARG A 121 -15.53 7.59 -9.87
CA ARG A 121 -15.53 9.05 -9.73
C ARG A 121 -15.11 9.75 -11.02
N MET A 122 -14.16 9.20 -11.76
CA MET A 122 -13.75 9.75 -13.06
C MET A 122 -14.86 9.65 -14.10
N MET A 123 -15.56 8.51 -14.17
CA MET A 123 -16.72 8.35 -15.06
C MET A 123 -17.84 9.32 -14.70
N ASP A 124 -18.12 9.53 -13.40
CA ASP A 124 -19.11 10.52 -12.95
C ASP A 124 -18.75 11.93 -13.42
N MET A 125 -17.47 12.31 -13.33
CA MET A 125 -16.99 13.61 -13.82
C MET A 125 -17.07 13.74 -15.33
N LEU A 126 -16.93 12.64 -16.07
CA LEU A 126 -17.02 12.60 -17.53
C LEU A 126 -18.47 12.55 -18.03
N ALA A 127 -19.42 12.11 -17.23
CA ALA A 127 -20.83 11.96 -17.61
C ALA A 127 -21.45 13.28 -18.06
N ASP A 128 -21.10 14.39 -17.40
CA ASP A 128 -21.58 15.74 -17.76
C ASP A 128 -21.13 16.17 -19.16
N LEU A 129 -20.05 15.60 -19.68
CA LEU A 129 -19.50 15.89 -21.01
C LEU A 129 -20.07 14.99 -22.10
N GLN A 130 -20.92 14.01 -21.77
CA GLN A 130 -21.57 13.10 -22.71
C GLN A 130 -22.94 13.58 -23.18
N SER A 131 -23.17 14.89 -23.19
CA SER A 131 -24.45 15.45 -23.64
C SER A 131 -24.51 15.60 -25.16
N SER A 132 -25.72 15.57 -25.71
CA SER A 132 -25.95 15.87 -27.13
C SER A 132 -25.54 17.30 -27.50
N GLU A 133 -25.46 18.21 -26.54
CA GLU A 133 -24.94 19.57 -26.77
C GLU A 133 -23.45 19.56 -27.07
N VAL A 134 -22.68 18.76 -26.31
CA VAL A 134 -21.23 18.58 -26.55
C VAL A 134 -21.02 17.82 -27.85
N GLU A 135 -21.79 16.76 -28.13
CA GLU A 135 -21.70 16.00 -29.39
C GLU A 135 -21.82 16.89 -30.63
N ASN A 136 -22.73 17.87 -30.60
CA ASN A 136 -22.98 18.76 -31.73
C ASN A 136 -22.01 19.94 -31.80
N SER A 137 -21.51 20.43 -30.66
CA SER A 137 -20.65 21.62 -30.60
C SER A 137 -19.15 21.30 -30.64
N ASP A 138 -18.73 20.15 -30.10
CA ASP A 138 -17.36 19.65 -30.08
C ASP A 138 -17.33 18.10 -30.19
N PRO A 139 -17.44 17.56 -31.43
CA PRO A 139 -17.46 16.11 -31.67
C PRO A 139 -16.15 15.39 -31.27
N GLU A 140 -15.01 16.09 -31.29
CA GLU A 140 -13.71 15.52 -30.91
C GLU A 140 -13.64 15.28 -29.41
N LEU A 141 -14.08 16.27 -28.61
CA LEU A 141 -14.22 16.11 -27.16
C LEU A 141 -15.20 14.98 -26.82
N PHE A 142 -16.36 14.96 -27.47
CA PHE A 142 -17.36 13.90 -27.26
C PHE A 142 -16.77 12.50 -27.52
N THR A 143 -16.05 12.34 -28.63
CA THR A 143 -15.37 11.08 -28.98
C THR A 143 -14.31 10.71 -27.95
N ALA A 144 -13.49 11.67 -27.50
CA ALA A 144 -12.46 11.42 -26.49
C ALA A 144 -13.06 10.95 -25.15
N VAL A 145 -14.15 11.59 -24.72
CA VAL A 145 -14.89 11.20 -23.51
C VAL A 145 -15.46 9.78 -23.64
N GLN A 146 -16.03 9.42 -24.80
CA GLN A 146 -16.53 8.08 -25.04
C GLN A 146 -15.43 7.02 -24.97
N ILE A 147 -14.29 7.26 -25.63
CA ILE A 147 -13.13 6.34 -25.61
C ILE A 147 -12.62 6.17 -24.18
N GLN A 148 -12.49 7.27 -23.43
CA GLN A 148 -12.00 7.22 -22.06
C GLN A 148 -12.95 6.47 -21.13
N ASN A 149 -14.26 6.73 -21.22
CA ASN A 149 -15.26 6.01 -20.43
C ASN A 149 -15.28 4.52 -20.75
N PHE A 150 -15.19 4.13 -22.03
CA PHE A 150 -15.10 2.73 -22.43
C PHE A 150 -13.84 2.04 -21.87
N GLY A 151 -12.68 2.72 -21.92
CA GLY A 151 -11.45 2.20 -21.34
C GLY A 151 -11.55 2.01 -19.81
N ILE A 152 -12.16 2.97 -19.11
CA ILE A 152 -12.38 2.88 -17.66
C ILE A 152 -13.33 1.73 -17.31
N GLN A 153 -14.39 1.51 -18.11
CA GLN A 153 -15.31 0.38 -17.92
C GLN A 153 -14.58 -0.96 -18.00
N ILE A 154 -13.80 -1.21 -19.06
CA ILE A 154 -13.00 -2.44 -19.19
C ILE A 154 -12.06 -2.61 -18.00
N TYR A 155 -11.44 -1.50 -17.56
CA TYR A 155 -10.50 -1.54 -16.45
C TYR A 155 -11.21 -1.89 -15.13
N ASN A 156 -12.38 -1.32 -14.86
CA ASN A 156 -13.21 -1.68 -13.70
C ASN A 156 -13.66 -3.13 -13.74
N GLU A 157 -14.17 -3.63 -14.86
CA GLU A 157 -14.57 -5.04 -15.00
C GLU A 157 -13.40 -5.99 -14.69
N SER A 158 -12.19 -5.64 -15.14
CA SER A 158 -10.98 -6.42 -14.87
C SER A 158 -10.60 -6.42 -13.38
N LEU A 159 -10.72 -5.26 -12.72
CA LEU A 159 -10.44 -5.11 -11.28
C LEU A 159 -11.49 -5.83 -10.43
N GLU A 160 -12.77 -5.74 -10.81
CA GLU A 160 -13.88 -6.43 -10.15
C GLU A 160 -13.72 -7.95 -10.25
N TYR A 161 -13.33 -8.46 -11.42
CA TYR A 161 -12.99 -9.88 -11.58
C TYR A 161 -11.85 -10.31 -10.65
N GLY A 162 -10.78 -9.52 -10.59
CA GLY A 162 -9.65 -9.79 -9.69
C GLY A 162 -10.07 -9.75 -8.21
N LEU A 163 -10.92 -8.80 -7.83
CA LEU A 163 -11.43 -8.66 -6.48
C LEU A 163 -12.31 -9.85 -6.08
N GLN A 164 -13.19 -10.29 -6.98
CA GLN A 164 -14.00 -11.48 -6.76
C GLN A 164 -13.13 -12.73 -6.59
N TYR A 165 -12.10 -12.90 -7.44
CA TYR A 165 -11.15 -13.99 -7.32
C TYR A 165 -10.44 -14.01 -5.96
N LEU A 166 -10.00 -12.85 -5.46
CA LEU A 166 -9.38 -12.74 -4.13
C LEU A 166 -10.36 -13.15 -3.03
N LYS A 167 -11.60 -12.66 -3.07
CA LYS A 167 -12.65 -13.00 -2.09
C LYS A 167 -12.96 -14.49 -2.08
N ASP A 168 -13.03 -15.12 -3.25
CA ASP A 168 -13.31 -16.55 -3.38
C ASP A 168 -12.17 -17.39 -2.79
N LYS A 169 -10.91 -16.97 -2.98
CA LYS A 169 -9.73 -17.67 -2.44
C LYS A 169 -9.56 -17.48 -0.93
N ILE A 170 -9.65 -16.25 -0.43
CA ILE A 170 -9.50 -15.97 1.00
C ILE A 170 -10.70 -16.52 1.79
N GLY A 171 -11.92 -16.41 1.24
CA GLY A 171 -13.14 -16.88 1.87
C GLY A 171 -13.22 -18.40 1.97
N SER A 172 -12.67 -19.15 1.00
CA SER A 172 -12.68 -20.62 1.03
C SER A 172 -11.70 -21.21 2.05
N ASP A 173 -10.53 -20.61 2.26
CA ASP A 173 -9.55 -21.08 3.25
C ASP A 173 -10.06 -20.94 4.70
N SER A 174 -10.86 -19.91 5.00
CA SER A 174 -11.48 -19.71 6.32
C SER A 174 -12.53 -20.77 6.70
N VAL A 175 -13.13 -21.44 5.70
CA VAL A 175 -14.11 -22.51 5.91
C VAL A 175 -13.43 -23.86 6.08
N GLU A 176 -12.27 -24.09 5.47
CA GLU A 176 -11.52 -25.34 5.65
C GLU A 176 -10.83 -25.44 7.02
N GLU A 177 -10.29 -24.34 7.58
CA GLU A 177 -9.67 -24.36 8.92
C GLU A 177 -10.67 -24.63 10.05
N ASN A 178 -11.91 -24.12 9.91
CA ASN A 178 -12.99 -24.37 10.88
C ASN A 178 -13.53 -25.81 10.84
N ASN A 179 -13.30 -26.55 9.75
CA ASN A 179 -13.71 -27.95 9.61
C ASN A 179 -12.61 -28.96 9.98
N ARG A 180 -11.41 -28.48 10.31
CA ARG A 180 -10.27 -29.30 10.75
C ARG A 180 -9.93 -29.14 12.24
N SER A 181 -10.71 -28.35 12.97
CA SER A 181 -10.56 -28.10 14.42
C SER A 181 -11.52 -28.93 15.25
#